data_AF-A0A7C7CVA6-F1
#
_entry.id   AF-A0A7C7CVA6-F1
#
_cell.length_a   1.000
_cell.length_b   1.000
_cell.length_c   1.000
_cell.angle_alpha   90.00
_cell.angle_beta   90.00
_cell.angle_gamma   90.00
#
_symmetry.space_group_name_H-M   'P 1'
#
loop_
_entity.id
_entity.type
_entity.pdbx_description
1 polymer ?
#
loop_
_entity_poly.entity_id
_entity_poly.type
_entity_poly.pdbx_seq_one_letter_code
_entity_poly.pdbx_strand_id
1 'polypeptide(L)'
;MANGILILSRVLSGWFTWSHMKEATVVLVAVGFLWSPIMNLKDYYPSRLGNTYASINEAKQVSEYITRETTPHQMVVFPFDDRVLRFFVEEQVAKKMAQIFMEENLDGLLFIGHKDIAPKNLPLVGLVKASPLSDHSFVLVQEIGDLRVHKLDVQAVPLFTTGSAPDVQSRFDLEKHSRLEVTTMPSPWTGDRRMLVIQKNGGTDFLFKSHQSKLVESEGKAGYLLSVFGRKLEQSSIAGILRSGKGEASMVFLNYMSGISREEEGRLDWFPVHPYYNFRPVPDNLELFWRIEFSIMALHNGRQEIREAFSLKDRMSYFDGFHSYLLYPES
;
A
#
# COMPACT_ATOMS: atom_id res chain seq x y z
N MET A 1 27.58 30.62 8.30
CA MET A 1 27.40 31.53 7.15
C MET A 1 27.37 33.02 7.57
N ALA A 2 28.24 33.47 8.48
CA ALA A 2 28.22 34.85 9.00
C ALA A 2 29.38 35.74 8.49
N ASN A 3 30.37 35.17 7.79
CA ASN A 3 31.57 35.91 7.36
C ASN A 3 31.50 36.45 5.93
N GLY A 4 30.55 36.02 5.09
CA GLY A 4 30.45 36.47 3.69
C GLY A 4 29.86 37.88 3.52
N ILE A 5 28.89 38.25 4.37
CA ILE A 5 28.17 39.54 4.28
C ILE A 5 29.08 40.72 4.68
N LEU A 6 29.97 40.51 5.66
CA LEU A 6 30.93 41.53 6.12
C LEU A 6 32.04 41.84 5.09
N ILE A 7 32.34 40.90 4.19
CA ILE A 7 33.36 41.11 3.15
C ILE A 7 32.76 41.91 1.97
N LEU A 8 31.51 41.61 1.57
CA LEU A 8 30.81 42.36 0.53
C LEU A 8 30.55 43.83 0.91
N SER A 9 30.23 44.12 2.18
CA SER A 9 30.02 45.50 2.63
C SER A 9 31.30 46.34 2.63
N ARG A 10 32.46 45.72 2.88
CA ARG A 10 33.77 46.40 2.80
C ARG A 10 34.25 46.65 1.38
N VAL A 11 33.94 45.77 0.44
CA VAL A 11 34.31 45.95 -0.97
C VAL A 11 33.44 47.03 -1.64
N LEU A 12 32.14 47.06 -1.34
CA LEU A 12 31.22 48.06 -1.90
C LEU A 12 31.39 49.45 -1.29
N SER A 13 31.88 49.55 -0.04
CA SER A 13 32.05 50.84 0.64
C SER A 13 33.22 51.68 0.12
N GLY A 14 34.21 51.04 -0.52
CA GLY A 14 35.40 51.68 -1.08
C GLY A 14 35.21 52.29 -2.48
N TRP A 15 34.12 51.97 -3.19
CA TRP A 15 33.99 52.31 -4.61
C TRP A 15 33.02 53.46 -4.93
N PHE A 16 32.19 53.89 -3.97
CA PHE A 16 31.23 54.98 -4.18
C PHE A 16 31.36 56.02 -3.06
N THR A 17 31.50 57.30 -3.40
CA THR A 17 31.65 58.42 -2.46
C THR A 17 30.34 59.18 -2.21
N TRP A 18 29.22 58.72 -2.77
CA TRP A 18 27.92 59.35 -2.64
C TRP A 18 26.96 58.52 -1.78
N SER A 19 26.55 59.06 -0.62
CA SER A 19 25.77 58.36 0.42
C SER A 19 24.47 57.76 -0.09
N HIS A 20 23.73 58.49 -0.93
CA HIS A 20 22.42 58.05 -1.43
C HIS A 20 22.53 56.90 -2.45
N MET A 21 23.65 56.79 -3.18
CA MET A 21 23.87 55.67 -4.10
C MET A 21 24.24 54.39 -3.36
N LYS A 22 24.88 54.47 -2.19
CA LYS A 22 25.20 53.28 -1.37
C LYS A 22 23.94 52.60 -0.87
N GLU A 23 22.99 53.37 -0.34
CA GLU A 23 21.71 52.83 0.14
C GLU A 23 20.92 52.19 -1.01
N ALA A 24 20.80 52.87 -2.15
CA ALA A 24 20.11 52.34 -3.33
C ALA A 24 20.77 51.06 -3.86
N THR A 25 22.10 51.00 -3.88
CA THR A 25 22.85 49.82 -4.36
C THR A 25 22.73 48.65 -3.39
N VAL A 26 22.78 48.90 -2.08
CA VAL A 26 22.57 47.86 -1.06
C VAL A 26 21.15 47.31 -1.12
N VAL A 27 20.14 48.17 -1.32
CA VAL A 27 18.75 47.73 -1.51
C VAL A 27 18.61 46.92 -2.79
N LEU A 28 19.20 47.34 -3.91
CA LEU A 28 19.15 46.59 -5.17
C LEU A 28 19.86 45.24 -5.08
N VAL A 29 21.01 45.15 -4.42
CA VAL A 29 21.73 43.90 -4.19
C VAL A 29 20.94 43.00 -3.24
N ALA A 30 20.37 43.54 -2.16
CA ALA A 30 19.53 42.78 -1.23
C ALA A 30 18.26 42.26 -1.91
N VAL A 31 17.59 43.08 -2.73
CA VAL A 31 16.44 42.67 -3.53
C VAL A 31 16.85 41.59 -4.53
N GLY A 32 17.95 41.75 -5.28
CA GLY A 32 18.43 40.73 -6.23
C GLY A 32 18.79 39.39 -5.56
N PHE A 33 19.47 39.43 -4.41
CA PHE A 33 19.83 38.24 -3.65
C PHE A 33 18.64 37.55 -2.99
N LEU A 34 17.63 38.31 -2.55
CA LEU A 34 16.42 37.76 -1.95
C LEU A 34 15.36 37.38 -2.99
N TRP A 35 15.40 37.96 -4.20
CA TRP A 35 14.43 37.71 -5.26
C TRP A 35 14.49 36.27 -5.75
N SER A 36 15.70 35.72 -5.96
CA SER A 36 15.82 34.34 -6.42
C SER A 36 15.31 33.34 -5.37
N PRO A 37 15.69 33.41 -4.07
CA PRO A 37 15.08 32.59 -3.02
C PRO A 37 13.57 32.80 -2.88
N ILE A 38 13.08 34.05 -2.92
CA ILE A 38 11.65 34.35 -2.78
C ILE A 38 10.86 33.83 -3.98
N MET A 39 11.36 33.96 -5.20
CA MET A 39 10.72 33.38 -6.38
C MET A 39 10.82 31.86 -6.38
N ASN A 40 11.96 31.28 -5.96
CA ASN A 40 12.07 29.83 -5.77
C ASN A 40 11.05 29.34 -4.74
N LEU A 41 10.92 30.01 -3.59
CA LEU A 41 9.92 29.71 -2.56
C LEU A 41 8.49 29.92 -3.10
N LYS A 42 8.25 30.99 -3.83
CA LYS A 42 6.95 31.33 -4.43
C LYS A 42 6.56 30.41 -5.57
N ASP A 43 7.50 29.77 -6.25
CA ASP A 43 7.21 28.74 -7.25
C ASP A 43 7.10 27.35 -6.59
N TYR A 44 7.94 27.09 -5.58
CA TYR A 44 8.02 25.83 -4.83
C TYR A 44 6.81 25.55 -3.94
N TYR A 45 6.24 26.58 -3.27
CA TYR A 45 5.08 26.40 -2.38
C TYR A 45 3.77 26.18 -3.16
N PRO A 46 3.42 26.95 -4.20
CA PRO A 46 2.23 26.71 -5.01
C PRO A 46 2.26 25.44 -5.85
N SER A 47 3.42 24.99 -6.32
CA SER A 47 3.55 23.66 -6.91
C SER A 47 3.24 22.53 -5.92
N ARG A 48 3.23 22.83 -4.61
CA ARG A 48 2.74 21.97 -3.52
C ARG A 48 1.33 22.33 -3.01
N LEU A 49 0.74 23.45 -3.44
CA LEU A 49 -0.61 23.90 -3.06
C LEU A 49 -1.72 23.37 -3.98
N GLY A 50 -1.39 22.59 -5.01
CA GLY A 50 -2.35 21.63 -5.55
C GLY A 50 -2.68 20.64 -4.44
N ASN A 51 -3.66 20.97 -3.60
CA ASN A 51 -3.96 20.24 -2.39
C ASN A 51 -4.69 18.97 -2.80
N THR A 52 -3.98 17.91 -3.17
CA THR A 52 -4.57 16.62 -3.53
C THR A 52 -5.07 15.84 -2.31
N TYR A 53 -5.44 16.55 -1.24
CA TYR A 53 -5.91 16.00 0.03
C TYR A 53 -7.36 16.39 0.23
N ALA A 54 -8.13 15.51 0.85
CA ALA A 54 -9.51 15.76 1.24
C ALA A 54 -9.63 16.93 2.22
N SER A 55 -10.72 17.69 2.09
CA SER A 55 -11.22 18.50 3.20
C SER A 55 -11.90 17.63 4.26
N ILE A 56 -12.05 18.16 5.48
CA ILE A 56 -12.75 17.46 6.58
C ILE A 56 -14.19 17.10 6.20
N ASN A 57 -14.89 18.00 5.51
CA ASN A 57 -16.28 17.77 5.10
C ASN A 57 -16.38 16.65 4.06
N GLU A 58 -15.49 16.63 3.07
CA GLU A 58 -15.44 15.56 2.06
C GLU A 58 -15.07 14.22 2.70
N ALA A 59 -14.06 14.19 3.58
CA ALA A 59 -13.65 12.97 4.27
C ALA A 59 -14.76 12.39 5.14
N LYS A 60 -15.55 13.25 5.81
CA LYS A 60 -16.73 12.83 6.58
C LYS A 60 -17.83 12.25 5.67
N GLN A 61 -18.12 12.92 4.55
CA GLN A 61 -19.10 12.42 3.57
C GLN A 61 -18.67 11.10 2.93
N VAL A 62 -17.38 10.93 2.65
CA VAL A 62 -16.83 9.64 2.19
C VAL A 62 -17.00 8.57 3.27
N SER A 63 -16.74 8.88 4.53
CA SER A 63 -16.93 7.94 5.63
C SER A 63 -18.39 7.45 5.71
N GLU A 64 -19.35 8.38 5.61
CA GLU A 64 -20.79 8.08 5.54
C GLU A 64 -21.16 7.27 4.28
N TYR A 65 -20.60 7.62 3.12
CA TYR A 65 -20.79 6.88 1.87
C TYR A 65 -20.31 5.43 2.00
N ILE A 66 -19.10 5.20 2.53
CA ILE A 66 -18.57 3.85 2.74
C ILE A 66 -19.50 3.04 3.65
N THR A 67 -20.01 3.66 4.72
CA THR A 67 -20.92 2.97 5.64
C THR A 67 -22.25 2.60 4.99
N ARG A 68 -22.81 3.47 4.14
CA ARG A 68 -24.17 3.30 3.59
C ARG A 68 -24.22 2.52 2.27
N GLU A 69 -23.23 2.69 1.41
CA GLU A 69 -23.30 2.27 0.00
C GLU A 69 -22.36 1.10 -0.33
N THR A 70 -21.58 0.60 0.63
CA THR A 70 -20.61 -0.49 0.39
C THR A 70 -20.89 -1.70 1.28
N THR A 71 -20.60 -2.90 0.77
CA THR A 71 -20.74 -4.14 1.55
C THR A 71 -19.54 -4.33 2.49
N PRO A 72 -19.68 -5.12 3.57
CA PRO A 72 -18.55 -5.54 4.42
C PRO A 72 -17.37 -6.13 3.64
N HIS A 73 -17.66 -6.81 2.52
CA HIS A 73 -16.68 -7.53 1.70
C HIS A 73 -16.15 -6.73 0.50
N GLN A 74 -16.44 -5.43 0.43
CA GLN A 74 -15.90 -4.55 -0.60
C GLN A 74 -14.64 -3.84 -0.10
N MET A 75 -13.51 -4.07 -0.75
CA MET A 75 -12.23 -3.47 -0.40
C MET A 75 -12.19 -2.00 -0.83
N VAL A 76 -11.91 -1.09 0.10
CA VAL A 76 -11.82 0.35 -0.19
C VAL A 76 -10.37 0.79 -0.13
N VAL A 77 -9.82 1.25 -1.24
CA VAL A 77 -8.43 1.70 -1.39
C VAL A 77 -8.39 3.22 -1.40
N PHE A 78 -7.47 3.79 -0.61
CA PHE A 78 -7.28 5.23 -0.50
C PHE A 78 -5.79 5.57 -0.37
N PRO A 79 -5.36 6.79 -0.74
CA PRO A 79 -3.96 7.19 -0.69
C PRO A 79 -3.51 7.38 0.76
N PHE A 80 -2.37 6.79 1.13
CA PHE A 80 -1.90 6.78 2.52
C PHE A 80 -1.43 8.16 3.00
N ASP A 81 -0.98 9.02 2.08
CA ASP A 81 -0.52 10.37 2.38
C ASP A 81 -1.66 11.37 2.65
N ASP A 82 -2.88 11.08 2.22
CA ASP A 82 -4.07 11.88 2.55
C ASP A 82 -4.51 11.64 3.99
N ARG A 83 -3.91 12.42 4.89
CA ARG A 83 -4.13 12.30 6.34
C ARG A 83 -5.54 12.65 6.76
N VAL A 84 -6.21 13.55 6.03
CA VAL A 84 -7.57 13.98 6.39
C VAL A 84 -8.52 12.84 6.04
N LEU A 85 -8.47 12.34 4.80
CA LEU A 85 -9.28 11.20 4.40
C LEU A 85 -9.04 10.00 5.32
N ARG A 86 -7.77 9.65 5.53
CA ARG A 86 -7.34 8.54 6.38
C ARG A 86 -7.91 8.63 7.80
N PHE A 87 -7.87 9.80 8.43
CA PHE A 87 -8.41 9.99 9.78
C PHE A 87 -9.88 9.57 9.91
N PHE A 88 -10.70 9.78 8.86
CA PHE A 88 -12.13 9.47 8.88
C PHE A 88 -12.48 8.07 8.38
N VAL A 89 -11.60 7.42 7.60
CA VAL A 89 -11.95 6.17 6.91
C VAL A 89 -11.08 4.97 7.29
N GLU A 90 -9.89 5.16 7.87
CA GLU A 90 -8.94 4.05 8.00
C GLU A 90 -9.45 2.93 8.91
N GLU A 91 -10.08 3.25 10.03
CA GLU A 91 -10.61 2.24 10.96
C GLU A 91 -11.67 1.35 10.29
N GLN A 92 -12.65 1.96 9.60
CA GLN A 92 -13.69 1.22 8.91
C GLN A 92 -13.12 0.39 7.74
N VAL A 93 -12.09 0.90 7.05
CA VAL A 93 -11.41 0.15 5.98
C VAL A 93 -10.64 -1.03 6.56
N ALA A 94 -9.95 -0.86 7.69
CA ALA A 94 -9.26 -1.95 8.38
C ALA A 94 -10.23 -3.05 8.83
N LYS A 95 -11.42 -2.67 9.35
CA LYS A 95 -12.49 -3.63 9.69
C LYS A 95 -12.96 -4.42 8.47
N LYS A 96 -13.19 -3.76 7.33
CA LYS A 96 -13.54 -4.44 6.07
C LYS A 96 -12.42 -5.38 5.58
N MET A 97 -11.16 -4.95 5.65
CA MET A 97 -10.00 -5.80 5.33
C MET A 97 -9.98 -7.07 6.20
N ALA A 98 -10.22 -6.93 7.50
CA ALA A 98 -10.31 -8.06 8.42
C ALA A 98 -11.50 -8.99 8.10
N GLN A 99 -12.67 -8.44 7.79
CA GLN A 99 -13.85 -9.22 7.39
C GLN A 99 -13.60 -10.01 6.10
N ILE A 100 -13.07 -9.37 5.06
CA ILE A 100 -12.70 -10.04 3.79
C ILE A 100 -11.71 -11.18 4.05
N PHE A 101 -10.72 -10.94 4.91
CA PHE A 101 -9.70 -11.92 5.25
C PHE A 101 -10.25 -13.12 6.03
N MET A 102 -11.09 -12.87 7.05
CA MET A 102 -11.62 -13.93 7.91
C MET A 102 -12.71 -14.74 7.22
N GLU A 103 -13.59 -14.08 6.47
CA GLU A 103 -14.74 -14.69 5.79
C GLU A 103 -14.41 -15.17 4.37
N GLU A 104 -13.21 -14.88 3.88
CA GLU A 104 -12.70 -15.32 2.57
C GLU A 104 -13.62 -14.93 1.40
N ASN A 105 -14.25 -13.75 1.52
CA ASN A 105 -15.18 -13.23 0.53
C ASN A 105 -14.78 -11.82 0.08
N LEU A 106 -14.84 -11.57 -1.23
CA LEU A 106 -14.51 -10.29 -1.85
C LEU A 106 -15.55 -9.93 -2.92
N ASP A 107 -16.32 -8.88 -2.65
CA ASP A 107 -17.38 -8.43 -3.56
C ASP A 107 -16.85 -7.48 -4.64
N GLY A 108 -15.69 -6.85 -4.41
CA GLY A 108 -15.09 -5.93 -5.36
C GLY A 108 -14.14 -4.92 -4.72
N LEU A 109 -13.63 -4.00 -5.54
CA LEU A 109 -12.71 -2.95 -5.11
C LEU A 109 -13.25 -1.56 -5.46
N LEU A 110 -13.17 -0.65 -4.48
CA LEU A 110 -13.43 0.78 -4.62
C LEU A 110 -12.15 1.55 -4.38
N PHE A 111 -11.95 2.61 -5.15
CA PHE A 111 -10.77 3.46 -5.12
C PHE A 111 -11.21 4.89 -4.89
N ILE A 112 -10.73 5.51 -3.81
CA ILE A 112 -11.16 6.84 -3.40
C ILE A 112 -9.94 7.74 -3.29
N GLY A 113 -10.00 8.90 -3.95
CA GLY A 113 -8.97 9.93 -3.81
C GLY A 113 -9.32 11.22 -4.54
N HIS A 114 -8.39 12.17 -4.51
CA HIS A 114 -8.56 13.46 -5.14
C HIS A 114 -8.72 13.33 -6.67
N LYS A 115 -9.57 14.17 -7.28
CA LYS A 115 -9.88 14.19 -8.71
C LYS A 115 -8.66 14.32 -9.63
N ASP A 116 -7.59 14.92 -9.11
CA ASP A 116 -6.34 15.13 -9.84
C ASP A 116 -5.38 13.92 -9.76
N ILE A 117 -5.73 12.89 -8.99
CA ILE A 117 -4.99 11.62 -8.89
C ILE A 117 -5.76 10.55 -9.65
N ALA A 118 -5.18 10.04 -10.73
CA ALA A 118 -5.75 8.90 -11.46
C ALA A 118 -5.88 7.67 -10.53
N PRO A 119 -6.99 6.89 -10.61
CA PRO A 119 -7.25 5.81 -9.68
C PRO A 119 -6.16 4.72 -9.65
N LYS A 120 -5.51 4.47 -10.80
CA LYS A 120 -4.34 3.58 -10.90
C LYS A 120 -3.16 3.94 -10.00
N ASN A 121 -3.06 5.21 -9.60
CA ASN A 121 -1.94 5.76 -8.82
C ASN A 121 -2.26 5.83 -7.32
N LEU A 122 -3.53 5.66 -6.92
CA LEU A 122 -3.94 5.78 -5.52
C LEU A 122 -3.20 4.82 -4.56
N PRO A 123 -2.96 3.54 -4.91
CA PRO A 123 -2.17 2.65 -4.05
C PRO A 123 -0.71 3.07 -3.84
N LEU A 124 -0.16 3.92 -4.71
CA LEU A 124 1.28 4.24 -4.74
C LEU A 124 1.68 5.34 -3.78
N VAL A 125 0.71 6.11 -3.27
CA VAL A 125 1.00 7.32 -2.52
C VAL A 125 1.21 6.95 -1.06
N GLY A 126 2.46 6.71 -0.63
CA GLY A 126 2.70 6.42 0.79
C GLY A 126 4.09 5.95 1.20
N LEU A 127 4.50 4.72 0.88
CA LEU A 127 5.65 4.10 1.57
C LEU A 127 6.42 3.04 0.76
N VAL A 128 5.76 2.29 -0.11
CA VAL A 128 6.40 1.21 -0.90
C VAL A 128 6.53 1.67 -2.35
N LYS A 129 7.71 1.50 -2.96
CA LYS A 129 7.89 1.72 -4.40
C LYS A 129 7.09 0.66 -5.15
N ALA A 130 5.90 1.03 -5.61
CA ALA A 130 5.03 0.20 -6.43
C ALA A 130 4.87 0.82 -7.82
N SER A 131 4.62 0.00 -8.83
CA SER A 131 4.23 0.49 -10.16
C SER A 131 2.73 0.75 -10.19
N PRO A 132 2.26 1.73 -10.97
CA PRO A 132 0.82 1.97 -11.09
C PRO A 132 0.08 0.74 -11.59
N LEU A 133 -1.20 0.65 -11.20
CA LEU A 133 -2.12 -0.29 -11.83
C LEU A 133 -2.32 0.09 -13.30
N SER A 134 -2.86 -0.84 -14.08
CA SER A 134 -3.24 -0.56 -15.45
C SER A 134 -4.49 0.33 -15.50
N ASP A 135 -4.60 1.22 -16.50
CA ASP A 135 -5.66 2.25 -16.55
C ASP A 135 -7.08 1.74 -16.85
N HIS A 136 -7.27 0.44 -17.08
CA HIS A 136 -8.55 -0.09 -17.50
C HIS A 136 -9.47 -0.41 -16.31
N SER A 137 -10.77 -0.58 -16.63
CA SER A 137 -11.81 -1.05 -15.71
C SER A 137 -12.13 -0.13 -14.54
N PHE A 138 -11.57 1.08 -14.45
CA PHE A 138 -12.01 2.06 -13.46
C PHE A 138 -13.25 2.81 -13.95
N VAL A 139 -14.35 2.70 -13.21
CA VAL A 139 -15.62 3.40 -13.48
C VAL A 139 -15.87 4.38 -12.35
N LEU A 140 -16.03 5.67 -12.68
CA LEU A 140 -16.45 6.67 -11.71
C LEU A 140 -17.88 6.37 -11.26
N VAL A 141 -18.10 6.19 -9.96
CA VAL A 141 -19.43 5.87 -9.40
C VAL A 141 -19.97 6.96 -8.49
N GLN A 142 -19.13 7.83 -7.93
CA GLN A 142 -19.56 8.94 -7.08
C GLN A 142 -18.55 10.08 -7.09
N GLU A 143 -19.05 11.32 -7.04
CA GLU A 143 -18.26 12.52 -6.78
C GLU A 143 -18.62 13.11 -5.40
N ILE A 144 -17.61 13.46 -4.60
CA ILE A 144 -17.78 14.07 -3.28
C ILE A 144 -16.82 15.25 -3.19
N GLY A 145 -17.31 16.44 -3.58
CA GLY A 145 -16.45 17.61 -3.74
C GLY A 145 -15.32 17.36 -4.74
N ASP A 146 -14.08 17.49 -4.30
CA ASP A 146 -12.87 17.20 -5.06
C ASP A 146 -12.41 15.74 -4.96
N LEU A 147 -13.13 14.90 -4.21
CA LEU A 147 -12.90 13.46 -4.19
C LEU A 147 -13.70 12.74 -5.28
N ARG A 148 -13.13 11.65 -5.78
CA ARG A 148 -13.71 10.74 -6.75
C ARG A 148 -13.69 9.33 -6.21
N VAL A 149 -14.81 8.64 -6.36
CA VAL A 149 -14.95 7.23 -6.00
C VAL A 149 -15.04 6.44 -7.30
N HIS A 150 -14.06 5.58 -7.53
CA HIS A 150 -13.99 4.70 -8.70
C HIS A 150 -14.22 3.26 -8.28
N LYS A 151 -15.17 2.57 -8.91
CA LYS A 151 -15.28 1.11 -8.84
C LYS A 151 -14.30 0.50 -9.83
N LEU A 152 -13.57 -0.53 -9.40
CA LEU A 152 -12.90 -1.42 -10.33
C LEU A 152 -13.94 -2.41 -10.86
N ASP A 153 -14.35 -2.23 -12.10
CA ASP A 153 -15.42 -2.98 -12.76
C ASP A 153 -14.90 -4.33 -13.27
N VAL A 154 -14.70 -5.21 -12.30
CA VAL A 154 -14.19 -6.56 -12.46
C VAL A 154 -14.93 -7.50 -11.51
N GLN A 155 -15.13 -8.75 -11.94
CA GLN A 155 -15.60 -9.83 -11.09
C GLN A 155 -14.40 -10.48 -10.38
N ALA A 156 -14.55 -10.78 -9.08
CA ALA A 156 -13.59 -11.55 -8.32
C ALA A 156 -13.93 -13.05 -8.35
N VAL A 157 -13.03 -13.87 -8.87
CA VAL A 157 -13.18 -15.34 -8.88
C VAL A 157 -12.01 -16.00 -8.15
N PRO A 158 -12.28 -16.86 -7.15
CA PRO A 158 -11.22 -17.59 -6.44
C PRO A 158 -10.33 -18.41 -7.39
N LEU A 159 -9.02 -18.19 -7.29
CA LEU A 159 -8.01 -18.92 -8.07
C LEU A 159 -7.74 -20.31 -7.49
N PHE A 160 -7.70 -20.46 -6.19
CA PHE A 160 -7.52 -21.76 -5.54
C PHE A 160 -8.65 -21.94 -4.54
N THR A 161 -8.86 -23.16 -4.09
CA THR A 161 -9.80 -23.40 -2.98
C THR A 161 -9.32 -22.58 -1.79
N THR A 162 -10.15 -21.63 -1.38
CA THR A 162 -9.93 -20.90 -0.13
C THR A 162 -10.13 -21.87 1.04
N GLY A 163 -9.58 -21.55 2.20
CA GLY A 163 -9.80 -22.39 3.37
C GLY A 163 -8.70 -22.32 4.41
N SER A 164 -8.77 -23.29 5.30
CA SER A 164 -7.93 -23.43 6.49
C SER A 164 -6.46 -23.72 6.15
N ALA A 165 -5.54 -23.51 7.09
CA ALA A 165 -4.13 -23.83 6.88
C ALA A 165 -3.86 -25.24 6.31
N PRO A 166 -4.56 -26.32 6.71
CA PRO A 166 -4.46 -27.63 6.04
C PRO A 166 -4.74 -27.60 4.53
N ASP A 167 -5.75 -26.85 4.10
CA ASP A 167 -6.08 -26.72 2.67
C ASP A 167 -4.95 -26.04 1.92
N VAL A 168 -4.35 -25.00 2.52
CA VAL A 168 -3.18 -24.32 1.96
C VAL A 168 -1.97 -25.27 1.94
N GLN A 169 -1.69 -25.96 3.04
CA GLN A 169 -0.58 -26.91 3.17
C GLN A 169 -0.66 -28.01 2.11
N SER A 170 -1.86 -28.52 1.84
CA SER A 170 -2.09 -29.59 0.87
C SER A 170 -1.70 -29.23 -0.57
N ARG A 171 -1.57 -27.93 -0.90
CA ARG A 171 -1.18 -27.44 -2.23
C ARG A 171 0.33 -27.46 -2.46
N PHE A 172 1.11 -27.83 -1.45
CA PHE A 172 2.57 -27.82 -1.53
C PHE A 172 3.16 -29.23 -1.32
N ASP A 173 4.18 -29.57 -2.11
CA ASP A 173 4.84 -30.87 -2.05
C ASP A 173 5.90 -30.94 -0.95
N LEU A 174 5.47 -31.13 0.30
CA LEU A 174 6.38 -31.17 1.46
C LEU A 174 7.44 -32.27 1.36
N GLU A 175 7.08 -33.43 0.81
CA GLU A 175 7.99 -34.58 0.65
C GLU A 175 9.20 -34.26 -0.24
N LYS A 176 9.07 -33.29 -1.16
CA LYS A 176 10.16 -32.88 -2.05
C LYS A 176 11.12 -31.89 -1.39
N HIS A 177 10.84 -31.42 -0.18
CA HIS A 177 11.57 -30.34 0.48
C HIS A 177 11.99 -30.69 1.91
N SER A 178 12.98 -31.59 2.05
CA SER A 178 13.57 -31.99 3.35
C SER A 178 14.18 -30.84 4.17
N ARG A 179 14.34 -29.65 3.59
CA ARG A 179 14.82 -28.44 4.27
C ARG A 179 13.70 -27.63 4.92
N LEU A 180 12.44 -28.00 4.69
CA LEU A 180 11.28 -27.31 5.23
C LEU A 180 10.51 -28.23 6.16
N GLU A 181 10.07 -27.66 7.27
CA GLU A 181 9.08 -28.27 8.14
C GLU A 181 7.87 -27.35 8.16
N VAL A 182 6.71 -27.88 7.79
CA VAL A 182 5.46 -27.12 7.74
C VAL A 182 4.49 -27.74 8.71
N THR A 183 4.08 -26.93 9.68
CA THR A 183 3.13 -27.29 10.72
C THR A 183 2.00 -26.28 10.75
N THR A 184 1.02 -26.52 11.62
CA THR A 184 -0.08 -25.59 11.85
C THR A 184 -0.24 -25.30 13.32
N MET A 185 -0.72 -24.11 13.66
CA MET A 185 -1.08 -23.74 15.03
C MET A 185 -2.34 -22.86 15.04
N PRO A 186 -3.00 -22.65 16.20
CA PRO A 186 -4.15 -21.76 16.30
C PRO A 186 -3.82 -20.36 15.77
N SER A 187 -4.75 -19.78 15.02
CA SER A 187 -4.65 -18.41 14.53
C SER A 187 -5.05 -17.41 15.62
N PRO A 188 -4.38 -16.26 15.73
CA PRO A 188 -4.82 -15.17 16.59
C PRO A 188 -5.98 -14.34 16.00
N TRP A 189 -6.34 -14.55 14.72
CA TRP A 189 -7.46 -13.84 14.09
C TRP A 189 -8.81 -14.40 14.52
N THR A 190 -8.95 -15.72 14.56
CA THR A 190 -10.11 -16.41 15.14
C THR A 190 -9.67 -17.74 15.79
N GLY A 191 -10.27 -18.09 16.93
CA GLY A 191 -9.82 -19.24 17.73
C GLY A 191 -10.04 -20.62 17.09
N ASP A 192 -10.87 -20.70 16.06
CA ASP A 192 -11.17 -21.92 15.28
C ASP A 192 -10.30 -22.05 14.02
N ARG A 193 -9.70 -20.95 13.54
CA ARG A 193 -8.80 -20.97 12.38
C ARG A 193 -7.42 -21.46 12.80
N ARG A 194 -6.75 -22.10 11.84
CA ARG A 194 -5.35 -22.51 11.96
C ARG A 194 -4.53 -21.72 10.96
N MET A 195 -3.34 -21.32 11.41
CA MET A 195 -2.32 -20.70 10.57
C MET A 195 -1.19 -21.68 10.27
N LEU A 196 -0.45 -21.40 9.19
CA LEU A 196 0.75 -22.13 8.80
C LEU A 196 1.97 -21.59 9.53
N VAL A 197 2.81 -22.53 9.98
CA VAL A 197 4.16 -22.23 10.48
C VAL A 197 5.15 -22.99 9.61
N ILE A 198 6.00 -22.24 8.93
CA ILE A 198 7.02 -22.78 8.03
C ILE A 198 8.37 -22.54 8.65
N GLN A 199 9.05 -23.62 9.02
CA GLN A 199 10.42 -23.60 9.48
C GLN A 199 11.36 -23.98 8.35
N LYS A 200 12.37 -23.14 8.10
CA LYS A 200 13.41 -23.34 7.10
C LYS A 200 14.72 -23.72 7.77
N ASN A 201 15.30 -24.83 7.33
CA ASN A 201 16.62 -25.28 7.72
C ASN A 201 17.67 -24.68 6.76
N GLY A 202 18.47 -23.73 7.27
CA GLY A 202 19.54 -23.07 6.52
C GLY A 202 19.35 -21.56 6.34
N GLY A 203 20.45 -20.85 6.10
CA GLY A 203 20.50 -19.38 6.05
C GLY A 203 20.09 -18.75 4.71
N THR A 204 19.93 -19.53 3.64
CA THR A 204 19.62 -18.98 2.30
C THR A 204 18.14 -18.76 2.10
N ASP A 205 17.77 -17.69 1.40
CA ASP A 205 16.39 -17.45 0.94
C ASP A 205 15.87 -18.67 0.15
N PHE A 206 14.60 -19.00 0.34
CA PHE A 206 13.97 -20.15 -0.30
C PHE A 206 12.60 -19.77 -0.87
N LEU A 207 12.38 -20.09 -2.15
CA LEU A 207 11.10 -19.89 -2.81
C LEU A 207 10.31 -21.20 -2.82
N PHE A 208 9.34 -21.32 -1.92
CA PHE A 208 8.50 -22.49 -1.78
C PHE A 208 7.25 -22.33 -2.65
N LYS A 209 7.17 -23.10 -3.73
CA LYS A 209 6.10 -22.98 -4.74
C LYS A 209 5.06 -24.06 -4.55
N SER A 210 3.79 -23.70 -4.74
CA SER A 210 2.69 -24.65 -4.83
C SER A 210 2.91 -25.62 -6.00
N HIS A 211 2.54 -26.88 -5.80
CA HIS A 211 2.48 -27.86 -6.89
C HIS A 211 1.25 -27.63 -7.77
N GLN A 212 0.22 -26.96 -7.22
CA GLN A 212 -0.95 -26.57 -7.97
C GLN A 212 -0.64 -25.33 -8.81
N SER A 213 -1.14 -25.34 -10.04
CA SER A 213 -1.02 -24.21 -10.95
C SER A 213 -2.32 -24.03 -11.71
N LYS A 214 -2.61 -22.79 -12.10
CA LYS A 214 -3.67 -22.46 -13.04
C LYS A 214 -3.09 -21.79 -14.26
N LEU A 215 -3.55 -22.22 -15.42
CA LEU A 215 -3.27 -21.52 -16.67
C LEU A 215 -4.36 -20.49 -16.90
N VAL A 216 -3.95 -19.24 -17.07
CA VAL A 216 -4.84 -18.13 -17.41
C VAL A 216 -4.39 -17.56 -18.74
N GLU A 217 -5.36 -17.40 -19.63
CA GLU A 217 -5.20 -16.76 -20.92
C GLU A 217 -5.92 -15.42 -20.88
N SER A 218 -5.24 -14.37 -21.29
CA SER A 218 -5.79 -13.02 -21.30
C SER A 218 -5.52 -12.38 -22.65
N GLU A 219 -6.59 -12.01 -23.35
CA GLU A 219 -6.53 -11.24 -24.59
C GLU A 219 -7.36 -9.97 -24.42
N GLY A 220 -6.83 -8.82 -24.85
CA GLY A 220 -7.58 -7.55 -24.81
C GLY A 220 -7.59 -6.86 -23.44
N LYS A 221 -8.78 -6.70 -22.82
CA LYS A 221 -8.93 -5.97 -21.55
C LYS A 221 -8.16 -6.72 -20.45
N ALA A 222 -7.16 -6.06 -19.86
CA ALA A 222 -6.35 -6.67 -18.83
C ALA A 222 -7.19 -6.97 -17.57
N GLY A 223 -6.84 -8.05 -16.87
CA GLY A 223 -7.36 -8.37 -15.55
C GLY A 223 -6.27 -8.21 -14.50
N TYR A 224 -6.56 -8.59 -13.26
CA TYR A 224 -5.60 -8.57 -12.17
C TYR A 224 -5.60 -9.91 -11.43
N LEU A 225 -4.50 -10.16 -10.73
CA LEU A 225 -4.40 -11.19 -9.71
C LEU A 225 -4.33 -10.48 -8.37
N LEU A 226 -5.17 -10.87 -7.44
CA LEU A 226 -5.19 -10.36 -6.07
C LEU A 226 -4.84 -11.50 -5.12
N SER A 227 -3.93 -11.26 -4.19
CA SER A 227 -3.59 -12.19 -3.10
C SER A 227 -3.77 -11.51 -1.76
N VAL A 228 -4.33 -12.25 -0.81
CA VAL A 228 -4.58 -11.80 0.55
C VAL A 228 -3.95 -12.81 1.52
N PHE A 229 -3.26 -12.32 2.55
CA PHE A 229 -2.75 -13.17 3.62
C PHE A 229 -2.41 -12.37 4.88
N GLY A 230 -2.42 -13.07 6.02
CA GLY A 230 -1.97 -12.58 7.31
C GLY A 230 -0.55 -13.03 7.61
N ARG A 231 0.26 -12.19 8.25
CA ARG A 231 1.59 -12.56 8.78
C ARG A 231 2.00 -11.70 9.97
N LYS A 232 3.05 -12.12 10.69
CA LYS A 232 3.71 -11.26 11.69
C LYS A 232 4.31 -10.02 11.01
N LEU A 233 4.24 -8.87 11.68
CA LEU A 233 4.63 -7.57 11.12
C LEU A 233 6.13 -7.47 10.82
N GLU A 234 6.98 -7.96 11.73
CA GLU A 234 8.44 -7.93 11.61
C GLU A 234 9.02 -8.96 10.62
N GLN A 235 8.20 -9.94 10.21
CA GLN A 235 8.62 -11.02 9.34
C GLN A 235 9.07 -10.48 7.97
N SER A 236 10.20 -10.96 7.48
CA SER A 236 10.71 -10.65 6.13
C SER A 236 10.17 -11.59 5.06
N SER A 237 9.78 -12.81 5.45
CA SER A 237 9.10 -13.77 4.60
C SER A 237 7.71 -13.30 4.21
N ILE A 238 7.38 -13.45 2.93
CA ILE A 238 6.08 -13.05 2.35
C ILE A 238 5.44 -14.22 1.61
N ALA A 239 4.12 -14.18 1.49
CA ALA A 239 3.35 -15.08 0.64
C ALA A 239 2.81 -14.31 -0.57
N GLY A 240 2.35 -15.02 -1.58
CA GLY A 240 1.63 -14.39 -2.69
C GLY A 240 1.51 -15.28 -3.91
N ILE A 241 1.26 -14.64 -5.04
CA ILE A 241 1.12 -15.31 -6.33
C ILE A 241 2.39 -15.11 -7.16
N LEU A 242 2.87 -16.19 -7.76
CA LEU A 242 3.85 -16.21 -8.81
C LEU A 242 3.16 -16.39 -10.16
N ARG A 243 3.81 -15.84 -11.18
CA ARG A 243 3.35 -15.94 -12.56
C ARG A 243 4.51 -16.22 -13.49
N SER A 244 4.32 -17.10 -14.46
CA SER A 244 5.29 -17.36 -15.52
C SER A 244 5.34 -16.22 -16.54
N GLY A 245 6.52 -15.90 -17.06
CA GLY A 245 6.69 -14.95 -18.16
C GLY A 245 7.81 -13.94 -17.91
N LYS A 246 8.14 -13.14 -18.93
CA LYS A 246 9.05 -12.00 -18.82
C LYS A 246 8.22 -10.71 -18.72
N GLY A 247 8.37 -9.98 -17.63
CA GLY A 247 7.71 -8.69 -17.42
C GLY A 247 7.82 -8.25 -15.97
N GLU A 248 8.21 -6.99 -15.74
CA GLU A 248 8.17 -6.36 -14.42
C GLU A 248 6.73 -5.93 -14.10
N ALA A 249 5.85 -6.88 -13.78
CA ALA A 249 4.67 -6.50 -13.01
C ALA A 249 5.08 -6.51 -11.54
N SER A 250 5.35 -5.32 -10.99
CA SER A 250 5.58 -5.19 -9.57
C SER A 250 4.27 -5.43 -8.82
N MET A 251 4.36 -6.15 -7.71
CA MET A 251 3.26 -6.37 -6.81
C MET A 251 2.90 -5.03 -6.14
N VAL A 252 1.63 -4.64 -6.21
CA VAL A 252 1.14 -3.40 -5.60
C VAL A 252 0.38 -3.76 -4.34
N PHE A 253 0.81 -3.23 -3.19
CA PHE A 253 0.11 -3.44 -1.93
C PHE A 253 -1.01 -2.43 -1.77
N LEU A 254 -2.19 -2.91 -1.38
CA LEU A 254 -3.38 -2.10 -1.12
C LEU A 254 -3.49 -1.84 0.39
N ASN A 255 -3.63 -0.58 0.79
CA ASN A 255 -3.77 -0.15 2.19
C ASN A 255 -2.76 -0.81 3.16
N TYR A 256 -1.49 -0.87 2.74
CA TYR A 256 -0.45 -1.66 3.40
C TYR A 256 -0.28 -1.40 4.91
N MET A 257 -0.60 -0.20 5.38
CA MET A 257 -0.50 0.17 6.80
C MET A 257 -1.81 0.04 7.57
N SER A 258 -2.94 -0.11 6.89
CA SER A 258 -4.26 -0.14 7.54
C SER A 258 -4.62 -1.52 8.07
N GLY A 259 -4.03 -2.58 7.52
CA GLY A 259 -4.26 -3.97 7.96
C GLY A 259 -3.45 -4.41 9.17
N ILE A 260 -2.87 -3.49 9.96
CA ILE A 260 -2.03 -3.82 11.12
C ILE A 260 -2.91 -3.96 12.37
N SER A 261 -2.73 -5.07 13.09
CA SER A 261 -3.40 -5.34 14.35
C SER A 261 -2.41 -5.80 15.41
N ARG A 262 -2.70 -5.50 16.66
CA ARG A 262 -1.95 -5.97 17.82
C ARG A 262 -2.66 -7.14 18.49
N GLU A 263 -1.89 -8.15 18.84
CA GLU A 263 -2.35 -9.30 19.60
C GLU A 263 -2.37 -8.95 21.09
N GLU A 264 -3.57 -8.92 21.68
CA GLU A 264 -3.81 -8.72 23.12
C GLU A 264 -4.80 -9.79 23.60
N GLU A 265 -4.44 -10.54 24.65
CA GLU A 265 -5.29 -11.57 25.27
C GLU A 265 -5.86 -12.62 24.28
N GLY A 266 -5.11 -12.95 23.24
CA GLY A 266 -5.53 -13.92 22.20
C GLY A 266 -6.53 -13.37 21.19
N ARG A 267 -6.68 -12.04 21.11
CA ARG A 267 -7.49 -11.33 20.11
C ARG A 267 -6.63 -10.34 19.36
N LEU A 268 -7.02 -10.02 18.12
CA LEU A 268 -6.36 -9.00 17.32
C LEU A 268 -7.19 -7.73 17.26
N ASP A 269 -6.63 -6.66 17.83
CA ASP A 269 -7.21 -5.34 17.82
C ASP A 269 -6.50 -4.47 16.79
N TRP A 270 -7.27 -3.78 15.95
CA TRP A 270 -6.71 -2.89 14.93
C TRP A 270 -5.83 -1.82 15.57
N PHE A 271 -4.63 -1.63 15.00
CA PHE A 271 -3.66 -0.67 15.48
C PHE A 271 -3.54 0.52 14.51
N PRO A 272 -3.94 1.74 14.91
CA PRO A 272 -3.80 2.92 14.08
C PRO A 272 -2.33 3.32 13.97
N VAL A 273 -1.75 3.09 12.79
CA VAL A 273 -0.40 3.55 12.48
C VAL A 273 -0.37 5.08 12.46
N HIS A 274 0.65 5.73 12.99
CA HIS A 274 0.70 7.19 12.90
C HIS A 274 0.89 7.68 11.44
N PRO A 275 0.22 8.76 10.97
CA PRO A 275 0.49 9.42 9.68
C PRO A 275 1.92 9.92 9.46
N TYR A 276 2.74 9.87 10.51
CA TYR A 276 4.17 10.18 10.50
C TYR A 276 4.94 8.96 10.98
N TYR A 277 4.61 7.77 10.50
CA TYR A 277 5.24 6.51 10.92
C TYR A 277 6.78 6.59 10.90
N ASN A 278 7.36 7.35 9.97
CA ASN A 278 8.81 7.61 9.89
C ASN A 278 9.38 8.52 11.00
N PHE A 279 8.53 9.16 11.81
CA PHE A 279 8.90 10.15 12.83
C PHE A 279 8.40 9.83 14.23
N ARG A 280 7.54 8.82 14.40
CA ARG A 280 7.11 8.34 15.73
C ARG A 280 7.82 7.02 16.07
N PRO A 281 8.16 6.80 17.35
CA PRO A 281 8.68 5.51 17.77
C PRO A 281 7.65 4.43 17.48
N VAL A 282 8.07 3.47 16.67
CA VAL A 282 7.40 2.17 16.53
C VAL A 282 7.44 1.49 17.91
N PRO A 283 6.39 0.77 18.34
CA PRO A 283 6.45 0.01 19.59
C PRO A 283 7.72 -0.85 19.64
N ASP A 284 8.41 -0.85 20.79
CA ASP A 284 9.72 -1.53 20.92
C ASP A 284 9.63 -3.04 20.67
N ASN A 285 8.45 -3.63 20.90
CA ASN A 285 8.18 -5.03 20.61
C ASN A 285 7.12 -5.17 19.49
N LEU A 286 7.57 -5.60 18.31
CA LEU A 286 6.72 -5.89 17.15
C LEU A 286 6.26 -7.34 17.05
N GLU A 287 6.73 -8.23 17.94
CA GLU A 287 6.38 -9.67 17.93
C GLU A 287 4.87 -9.88 18.11
N LEU A 288 4.18 -8.98 18.82
CA LEU A 288 2.73 -9.03 19.03
C LEU A 288 1.93 -8.46 17.85
N PHE A 289 2.58 -7.92 16.82
CA PHE A 289 1.89 -7.27 15.71
C PHE A 289 1.74 -8.20 14.52
N TRP A 290 0.56 -8.15 13.94
CA TRP A 290 0.17 -8.87 12.74
C TRP A 290 -0.24 -7.89 11.66
N ARG A 291 -0.16 -8.33 10.41
CA ARG A 291 -0.65 -7.59 9.26
C ARG A 291 -1.41 -8.49 8.31
N ILE A 292 -2.57 -8.01 7.88
CA ILE A 292 -3.26 -8.49 6.67
C ILE A 292 -2.73 -7.69 5.48
N GLU A 293 -2.20 -8.40 4.49
CA GLU A 293 -1.69 -7.83 3.25
C GLU A 293 -2.64 -8.16 2.11
N PHE A 294 -3.06 -7.11 1.40
CA PHE A 294 -3.70 -7.23 0.09
C PHE A 294 -2.69 -6.81 -0.96
N SER A 295 -2.48 -7.66 -1.95
CA SER A 295 -1.54 -7.40 -3.03
C SER A 295 -2.18 -7.68 -4.38
N ILE A 296 -2.06 -6.73 -5.31
CA ILE A 296 -2.64 -6.81 -6.63
C ILE A 296 -1.54 -6.70 -7.70
N MET A 297 -1.68 -7.45 -8.79
CA MET A 297 -0.79 -7.38 -9.95
C MET A 297 -1.59 -7.50 -11.25
N ALA A 298 -1.22 -6.73 -12.27
CA ALA A 298 -1.87 -6.80 -13.57
C ALA A 298 -1.51 -8.08 -14.32
N LEU A 299 -2.48 -8.67 -15.02
CA LEU A 299 -2.25 -9.73 -15.99
C LEU A 299 -1.52 -9.19 -17.23
N HIS A 300 -0.70 -10.04 -17.86
CA HIS A 300 -0.16 -9.76 -19.18
C HIS A 300 -1.03 -10.41 -20.25
N ASN A 301 -0.87 -9.93 -21.48
CA ASN A 301 -1.49 -10.59 -22.62
C ASN A 301 -0.85 -11.95 -22.86
N GLY A 302 -1.66 -12.90 -23.31
CA GLY A 302 -1.27 -14.27 -23.60
C GLY A 302 -1.39 -15.21 -22.40
N ARG A 303 -0.86 -16.42 -22.61
CA ARG A 303 -0.96 -17.53 -21.66
C ARG A 303 0.07 -17.42 -20.54
N GLN A 304 -0.41 -17.47 -19.30
CA GLN A 304 0.41 -17.39 -18.09
C GLN A 304 0.04 -18.53 -17.14
N GLU A 305 1.05 -19.22 -16.63
CA GLU A 305 0.91 -20.12 -15.50
C GLU A 305 1.00 -19.33 -14.19
N ILE A 306 0.04 -19.56 -13.31
CA ILE A 306 -0.13 -18.89 -12.03
C ILE A 306 -0.01 -19.92 -10.92
N ARG A 307 0.78 -19.61 -9.89
CA ARG A 307 0.99 -20.47 -8.73
C ARG A 307 1.03 -19.65 -7.46
N GLU A 308 0.62 -20.24 -6.35
CA GLU A 308 0.89 -19.67 -5.03
C GLU A 308 2.33 -19.97 -4.59
N ALA A 309 2.93 -19.07 -3.82
CA ALA A 309 4.26 -19.30 -3.26
C ALA A 309 4.53 -18.53 -1.97
N PHE A 310 5.52 -19.03 -1.22
CA PHE A 310 6.14 -18.35 -0.11
C PHE A 310 7.59 -18.00 -0.45
N SER A 311 7.96 -16.73 -0.30
CA SER A 311 9.35 -16.29 -0.29
C SER A 311 9.85 -16.30 1.14
N LEU A 312 10.55 -17.36 1.52
CA LEU A 312 11.01 -17.62 2.88
C LEU A 312 12.41 -17.07 3.08
N LYS A 313 12.52 -16.01 3.89
CA LYS A 313 13.79 -15.39 4.31
C LYS A 313 14.12 -15.79 5.74
N ASP A 314 13.12 -15.69 6.61
CA ASP A 314 13.25 -16.02 8.03
C ASP A 314 13.39 -17.52 8.25
N ARG A 315 13.96 -17.88 9.41
CA ARG A 315 14.04 -19.28 9.85
C ARG A 315 12.68 -19.84 10.21
N MET A 316 11.81 -19.01 10.77
CA MET A 316 10.44 -19.36 11.15
C MET A 316 9.51 -18.31 10.56
N SER A 317 8.43 -18.75 9.93
CA SER A 317 7.49 -17.85 9.27
C SER A 317 6.05 -18.28 9.51
N TYR A 318 5.19 -17.31 9.80
CA TYR A 318 3.79 -17.46 10.14
C TYR A 318 2.93 -16.86 9.03
N PHE A 319 1.97 -17.65 8.53
CA PHE A 319 1.06 -17.23 7.47
C PHE A 319 -0.36 -17.70 7.75
N ASP A 320 -1.35 -16.84 7.54
CA ASP A 320 -2.77 -17.17 7.73
C ASP A 320 -3.65 -16.61 6.60
N GLY A 321 -4.88 -17.12 6.48
CA GLY A 321 -5.94 -16.68 5.57
C GLY A 321 -5.47 -16.45 4.14
N PHE A 322 -4.76 -17.44 3.61
CA PHE A 322 -4.12 -17.34 2.32
C PHE A 322 -5.11 -17.68 1.20
N HIS A 323 -5.61 -16.63 0.54
CA HIS A 323 -6.55 -16.74 -0.57
C HIS A 323 -6.20 -15.81 -1.73
N SER A 324 -6.53 -16.28 -2.93
CA SER A 324 -6.10 -15.70 -4.20
C SER A 324 -7.29 -15.55 -5.14
N TYR A 325 -7.41 -14.41 -5.83
CA TYR A 325 -8.50 -14.11 -6.76
C TYR A 325 -7.97 -13.70 -8.14
N LEU A 326 -8.69 -14.13 -9.16
CA LEU A 326 -8.62 -13.59 -10.51
C LEU A 326 -9.67 -12.50 -10.63
N LEU A 327 -9.23 -11.29 -10.96
CA LEU A 327 -10.11 -10.15 -11.18
C LEU A 327 -10.19 -9.90 -12.68
N TYR A 328 -11.34 -10.14 -13.31
CA TYR A 328 -11.50 -9.92 -14.76
C TYR A 328 -12.72 -9.06 -15.06
N PRO A 329 -12.69 -8.24 -16.13
CA PRO A 329 -13.85 -7.42 -16.51
C PRO A 329 -15.08 -8.29 -16.75
N GLU A 330 -16.25 -7.85 -16.30
CA GLU A 330 -17.51 -8.51 -16.68
C GLU A 330 -17.66 -8.48 -18.22
N SER A 331 -17.93 -9.66 -18.79
CA SER A 331 -18.02 -9.92 -20.23
C SER A 331 -19.34 -9.44 -20.83
#